data_AF-A0A2S9FGD9-F1
#
_entry.id   AF-A0A2S9FGD9-F1
#
_cell.length_a   1.000
_cell.length_b   1.000
_cell.length_c   1.000
_cell.angle_alpha   90.00
_cell.angle_beta   90.00
_cell.angle_gamma   90.00
#
_symmetry.space_group_name_H-M   'P 1'
#
loop_
_entity.id
_entity.type
_entity.pdbx_description
1 polymer ?
#
loop_
_entity_poly.entity_id
_entity_poly.type
_entity_poly.pdbx_seq_one_letter_code
_entity_poly.pdbx_strand_id
1 'polypeptide(L)'
;SLPKDLRRNFVPAPDTARALLQAIAPDSGPLLDSVQRELRRRTGILVPIDAFDLDKLPPHLRVTFAVEAADGTVVSRGKSLDELQHTLAAPTRQAVAETVAGDLERTGLRTWADDLDELPRVVERAGAGGHLVRGYPALVEAGAAVDIRVFATKAEQDAAMARGSRRLLLLAAPSVTKNVERSLDTRTRLVLGNNPDGSLSALIDDCADAAVQTLVPAPVWTAAEFAAARQQLAAGLAQATADIVRRVEKVLAALHEVELALP
;
A
#
# COMPACT_ATOMS: atom_id res chain seq x y z
N SER A 1 -9.91 -23.02 25.03
CA SER A 1 -10.69 -23.28 26.25
C SER A 1 -12.15 -22.94 26.00
N LEU A 2 -13.10 -23.61 26.65
CA LEU A 2 -14.54 -23.34 26.49
C LEU A 2 -15.14 -22.65 27.73
N PRO A 3 -16.20 -21.83 27.58
CA PRO A 3 -17.00 -21.31 28.69
C PRO A 3 -17.48 -22.42 29.62
N LYS A 4 -17.63 -22.11 30.91
CA LYS A 4 -17.98 -23.10 31.95
C LYS A 4 -19.26 -23.88 31.62
N ASP A 5 -20.28 -23.17 31.12
CA ASP A 5 -21.60 -23.75 30.83
C ASP A 5 -21.61 -24.70 29.63
N LEU A 6 -20.69 -24.51 28.69
CA LEU A 6 -20.47 -25.42 27.57
C LEU A 6 -19.56 -26.59 27.97
N ARG A 7 -18.49 -26.31 28.73
CA ARG A 7 -17.49 -27.31 29.15
C ARG A 7 -18.08 -28.45 29.97
N ARG A 8 -19.05 -28.17 30.84
CA ARG A 8 -19.69 -29.18 31.71
C ARG A 8 -20.37 -30.32 30.94
N ASN A 9 -20.78 -30.07 29.69
CA ASN A 9 -21.47 -31.07 28.86
C ASN A 9 -20.51 -32.11 28.26
N PHE A 10 -19.20 -31.91 28.41
CA PHE A 10 -18.15 -32.74 27.80
C PHE A 10 -17.24 -33.37 28.86
N VAL A 11 -17.74 -33.54 30.09
CA VAL A 11 -17.03 -34.19 31.19
C VAL A 11 -17.33 -35.70 31.18
N PRO A 12 -16.31 -36.58 31.27
CA PRO A 12 -14.88 -36.29 31.40
C PRO A 12 -14.22 -35.74 30.12
N ALA A 13 -13.51 -34.62 30.25
CA ALA A 13 -12.88 -33.95 29.10
C ALA A 13 -11.81 -34.81 28.39
N PRO A 14 -10.96 -35.60 29.09
CA PRO A 14 -9.99 -36.47 28.44
C PRO A 14 -10.62 -37.53 27.54
N ASP A 15 -11.75 -38.09 27.96
CA ASP A 15 -12.45 -39.13 27.21
C ASP A 15 -13.12 -38.55 25.99
N THR A 16 -13.76 -37.38 26.13
CA THR A 16 -14.29 -36.62 25.00
C THR A 16 -13.18 -36.33 23.98
N ALA A 17 -12.04 -35.80 24.43
CA ALA A 17 -10.90 -35.49 23.54
C ALA A 17 -10.38 -36.73 22.79
N ARG A 18 -10.22 -37.86 23.47
CA ARG A 18 -9.78 -39.13 22.84
C ARG A 18 -10.76 -39.60 21.76
N ALA A 19 -12.05 -39.46 22.03
CA ALA A 19 -13.11 -39.74 21.07
C ALA A 19 -13.06 -38.83 19.84
N LEU A 20 -12.80 -37.53 20.01
CA LEU A 20 -12.65 -36.58 18.91
C LEU A 20 -11.44 -36.95 18.03
N LEU A 21 -10.30 -37.27 18.64
CA LEU A 21 -9.06 -37.60 17.93
C LEU A 21 -9.17 -38.85 17.05
N GLN A 22 -10.05 -39.79 17.40
CA GLN A 22 -10.31 -40.98 16.59
C GLN A 22 -11.16 -40.68 15.34
N ALA A 23 -11.88 -39.57 15.33
CA ALA A 23 -12.86 -39.24 14.29
C ALA A 23 -12.42 -38.09 13.37
N ILE A 24 -11.50 -37.23 13.81
CA ILE A 24 -11.01 -36.08 13.03
C ILE A 24 -9.68 -36.43 12.40
N ALA A 25 -9.62 -36.38 11.07
CA ALA A 25 -8.40 -36.54 10.29
C ALA A 25 -7.83 -35.16 9.84
N PRO A 26 -6.53 -35.06 9.50
CA PRO A 26 -5.91 -33.79 9.08
C PRO A 26 -6.57 -33.11 7.86
N ASP A 27 -7.22 -33.88 7.00
CA ASP A 27 -7.92 -33.44 5.80
C ASP A 27 -9.41 -33.14 6.01
N SER A 28 -9.90 -33.20 7.26
CA SER A 28 -11.32 -32.97 7.61
C SER A 28 -11.80 -31.51 7.47
N GLY A 29 -10.93 -30.63 7.00
CA GLY A 29 -11.12 -29.19 6.90
C GLY A 29 -10.58 -28.44 8.12
N PRO A 30 -11.02 -27.19 8.34
CA PRO A 30 -10.58 -26.40 9.49
C PRO A 30 -10.83 -27.12 10.82
N LEU A 31 -9.84 -27.06 11.72
CA LEU A 31 -9.83 -27.87 12.94
C LEU A 31 -11.02 -27.56 13.85
N LEU A 32 -11.33 -26.29 14.11
CA LEU A 32 -12.42 -25.92 15.01
C LEU A 32 -13.79 -26.30 14.45
N ASP A 33 -13.99 -26.16 13.14
CA ASP A 33 -15.21 -26.61 12.46
C ASP A 33 -15.39 -28.13 12.59
N SER A 34 -14.30 -28.88 12.45
CA SER A 34 -14.30 -30.34 12.61
C SER A 34 -14.62 -30.73 14.05
N VAL A 35 -14.01 -30.05 15.04
CA VAL A 35 -14.27 -30.26 16.48
C VAL A 35 -15.73 -29.92 16.82
N GLN A 36 -16.26 -28.79 16.37
CA GLN A 36 -17.65 -28.39 16.59
C GLN A 36 -18.62 -29.44 16.02
N ARG A 37 -18.40 -29.88 14.78
CA ARG A 37 -19.24 -30.87 14.09
C ARG A 37 -19.26 -32.20 14.86
N GLU A 38 -18.10 -32.63 15.33
CA GLU A 38 -17.93 -33.88 16.07
C GLU A 38 -18.57 -33.82 17.46
N LEU A 39 -18.35 -32.71 18.21
CA LEU A 39 -18.98 -32.49 19.51
C LEU A 39 -20.51 -32.48 19.40
N ARG A 40 -21.05 -31.79 18.37
CA ARG A 40 -22.48 -31.75 18.10
C ARG A 40 -23.02 -33.12 17.72
N ARG A 41 -22.32 -33.88 16.87
CA ARG A 41 -22.78 -35.23 16.47
C ARG A 41 -22.92 -36.15 17.69
N ARG A 42 -22.01 -36.05 18.66
CA ARG A 42 -21.99 -36.92 19.84
C ARG A 42 -22.99 -36.53 20.92
N THR A 43 -23.18 -35.23 21.13
CA THR A 43 -23.93 -34.71 22.30
C THR A 43 -25.20 -33.96 21.94
N GLY A 44 -25.42 -33.65 20.67
CA GLY A 44 -26.48 -32.75 20.20
C GLY A 44 -26.20 -31.27 20.44
N ILE A 45 -25.17 -30.92 21.23
CA ILE A 45 -24.88 -29.54 21.64
C ILE A 45 -23.99 -28.87 20.61
N LEU A 46 -24.46 -27.73 20.08
CA LEU A 46 -23.66 -26.87 19.23
C LEU A 46 -22.74 -26.01 20.10
N VAL A 47 -21.43 -26.10 19.84
CA VAL A 47 -20.42 -25.24 20.44
C VAL A 47 -19.96 -24.25 19.38
N PRO A 48 -20.39 -22.97 19.42
CA PRO A 48 -19.97 -21.97 18.45
C PRO A 48 -18.44 -21.84 18.35
N ILE A 49 -17.92 -21.55 17.15
CA ILE A 49 -16.48 -21.42 16.91
C ILE A 49 -15.86 -20.28 17.73
N ASP A 50 -16.58 -19.17 17.88
CA ASP A 50 -16.18 -18.02 18.70
C ASP A 50 -16.21 -18.28 20.22
N ALA A 51 -16.82 -19.38 20.66
CA ALA A 51 -16.75 -19.83 22.05
C ALA A 51 -15.39 -20.47 22.40
N PHE A 52 -14.55 -20.81 21.40
CA PHE A 52 -13.22 -21.35 21.65
C PHE A 52 -12.21 -20.23 21.92
N ASP A 53 -11.83 -20.10 23.19
CA ASP A 53 -10.76 -19.20 23.62
C ASP A 53 -9.39 -19.88 23.42
N LEU A 54 -8.73 -19.63 22.29
CA LEU A 54 -7.42 -20.23 21.96
C LEU A 54 -6.26 -19.60 22.74
N ASP A 55 -6.41 -18.40 23.29
CA ASP A 55 -5.36 -17.71 24.03
C ASP A 55 -5.08 -18.39 25.38
N LYS A 56 -6.08 -19.07 25.93
CA LYS A 56 -5.91 -19.94 27.11
C LYS A 56 -5.14 -21.24 26.83
N LEU A 57 -4.81 -21.57 25.57
CA LEU A 57 -3.98 -22.73 25.26
C LEU A 57 -2.49 -22.40 25.45
N PRO A 58 -1.72 -23.26 26.13
CA PRO A 58 -0.27 -23.14 26.19
C PRO A 58 0.34 -22.94 24.79
N PRO A 59 1.33 -22.04 24.62
CA PRO A 59 1.90 -21.75 23.30
C PRO A 59 2.34 -22.98 22.51
N HIS A 60 2.92 -23.99 23.18
CA HIS A 60 3.38 -25.23 22.52
C HIS A 60 2.27 -26.11 21.94
N LEU A 61 1.00 -25.87 22.30
CA LEU A 61 -0.17 -26.54 21.73
C LEU A 61 -0.82 -25.73 20.59
N ARG A 62 -0.30 -24.53 20.29
CA ARG A 62 -0.74 -23.71 19.17
C ARG A 62 0.16 -23.92 17.96
N VAL A 63 -0.43 -23.83 16.76
CA VAL A 63 0.28 -23.89 15.48
C VAL A 63 1.46 -22.92 15.50
N THR A 64 2.58 -23.33 14.90
CA THR A 64 3.77 -22.50 14.78
C THR A 64 4.11 -22.36 13.32
N PHE A 65 4.09 -21.13 12.80
CA PHE A 65 4.50 -20.82 11.44
C PHE A 65 6.01 -20.63 11.42
N ALA A 66 6.69 -21.23 10.44
CA ALA A 66 8.10 -21.02 10.17
C ALA A 66 8.26 -20.62 8.71
N VAL A 67 9.14 -19.66 8.46
CA VAL A 67 9.60 -19.31 7.11
C VAL A 67 10.99 -19.87 6.95
N GLU A 68 11.16 -20.68 5.92
CA GLU A 68 12.40 -21.38 5.61
C GLU A 68 13.02 -20.81 4.34
N ALA A 69 14.34 -20.72 4.33
CA ALA A 69 15.12 -20.41 3.14
C ALA A 69 15.17 -21.64 2.20
N ALA A 70 15.70 -21.44 1.00
CA ALA A 70 15.79 -22.50 -0.01
C ALA A 70 16.64 -23.71 0.41
N ASP A 71 17.54 -23.54 1.39
CA ASP A 71 18.37 -24.58 1.98
C ASP A 71 17.72 -25.29 3.19
N GLY A 72 16.48 -24.93 3.53
CA GLY A 72 15.75 -25.43 4.71
C GLY A 72 16.07 -24.70 6.01
N THR A 73 16.91 -23.67 6.01
CA THR A 73 17.22 -22.88 7.21
C THR A 73 16.02 -22.05 7.63
N VAL A 74 15.60 -22.14 8.89
CA VAL A 74 14.50 -21.32 9.43
C VAL A 74 14.96 -19.85 9.58
N VAL A 75 14.40 -18.98 8.75
CA VAL A 75 14.65 -17.53 8.74
C VAL A 75 13.91 -16.85 9.90
N SER A 76 12.66 -17.24 10.14
CA SER A 76 11.86 -16.73 11.25
C SER A 76 10.76 -17.73 11.63
N ARG A 77 10.32 -17.67 12.89
CA ARG A 77 9.28 -18.55 13.42
C ARG A 77 8.41 -17.82 14.44
N GLY A 78 7.11 -18.07 14.42
CA GLY A 78 6.16 -17.36 15.26
C GLY A 78 4.83 -18.08 15.44
N LYS A 79 4.01 -17.55 16.34
CA LYS A 79 2.65 -18.05 16.61
C LYS A 79 1.57 -17.32 15.83
N SER A 80 1.89 -16.12 15.35
CA SER A 80 1.03 -15.33 14.47
C SER A 80 1.66 -15.26 13.09
N LEU A 81 0.91 -15.65 12.06
CA LEU A 81 1.34 -15.49 10.67
C LEU A 81 1.41 -14.02 10.29
N ASP A 82 0.46 -13.20 10.75
CA ASP A 82 0.40 -11.78 10.44
C ASP A 82 1.59 -11.01 11.03
N GLU A 83 1.98 -11.30 12.27
CA GLU A 83 3.17 -10.71 12.89
C GLU A 83 4.44 -11.11 12.13
N LEU A 84 4.50 -12.37 11.68
CA LEU A 84 5.64 -12.90 10.96
C LEU A 84 5.74 -12.26 9.55
N GLN A 85 4.61 -12.10 8.86
CA GLN A 85 4.52 -11.35 7.60
C GLN A 85 4.92 -9.88 7.79
N HIS A 86 4.45 -9.22 8.85
CA HIS A 86 4.79 -7.83 9.14
C HIS A 86 6.30 -7.67 9.39
N THR A 87 6.88 -8.56 10.19
CA THR A 87 8.31 -8.56 10.51
C THR A 87 9.18 -8.80 9.28
N LEU A 88 8.75 -9.70 8.39
CA LEU A 88 9.50 -10.05 7.18
C LEU A 88 9.18 -9.16 5.97
N ALA A 89 8.21 -8.24 6.06
CA ALA A 89 7.75 -7.45 4.92
C ALA A 89 8.88 -6.67 4.24
N ALA A 90 9.77 -6.02 5.01
CA ALA A 90 10.89 -5.27 4.46
C ALA A 90 11.94 -6.20 3.76
N PRO A 91 12.47 -7.25 4.43
CA PRO A 91 13.33 -8.23 3.78
C PRO A 91 12.72 -8.87 2.52
N THR A 92 11.43 -9.24 2.58
CA THR A 92 10.72 -9.82 1.43
C THR A 92 10.63 -8.83 0.27
N ARG A 93 10.34 -7.56 0.53
CA ARG A 93 10.31 -6.53 -0.52
C ARG A 93 11.65 -6.38 -1.22
N GLN A 94 12.74 -6.36 -0.44
CA GLN A 94 14.08 -6.27 -1.01
C GLN A 94 14.41 -7.50 -1.86
N ALA A 95 14.14 -8.71 -1.37
CA ALA A 95 14.40 -9.94 -2.11
C ALA A 95 13.60 -10.03 -3.43
N VAL A 96 12.33 -9.56 -3.43
CA VAL A 96 11.51 -9.48 -4.64
C VAL A 96 12.10 -8.47 -5.62
N ALA A 97 12.46 -7.27 -5.15
CA ALA A 97 13.07 -6.26 -6.00
C ALA A 97 14.37 -6.78 -6.64
N GLU A 98 15.28 -7.35 -5.86
CA GLU A 98 16.55 -7.90 -6.36
C GLU A 98 16.35 -9.02 -7.39
N THR A 99 15.36 -9.89 -7.17
CA THR A 99 15.09 -11.01 -8.08
C THR A 99 14.50 -10.53 -9.41
N VAL A 100 13.57 -9.55 -9.37
CA VAL A 100 12.69 -9.25 -10.50
C VAL A 100 12.98 -7.89 -11.16
N ALA A 101 13.78 -7.01 -10.55
CA ALA A 101 14.22 -5.73 -11.12
C ALA A 101 14.94 -5.93 -12.47
N GLY A 102 16.11 -6.58 -12.45
CA GLY A 102 16.96 -6.72 -13.64
C GLY A 102 17.11 -5.37 -14.37
N ASP A 103 17.01 -5.38 -15.69
CA ASP A 103 17.17 -4.17 -16.51
C ASP A 103 15.91 -3.28 -16.56
N LEU A 104 14.94 -3.43 -15.67
CA LEU A 104 13.75 -2.57 -15.65
C LEU A 104 13.91 -1.32 -14.77
N GLU A 105 14.76 -1.38 -13.74
CA GLU A 105 14.96 -0.24 -12.87
C GLU A 105 15.71 0.89 -13.58
N ARG A 106 15.25 2.11 -13.35
CA ARG A 106 15.82 3.34 -13.91
C ARG A 106 15.86 4.38 -12.82
N THR A 107 16.85 5.25 -12.87
CA THR A 107 16.96 6.37 -11.93
C THR A 107 17.05 7.69 -12.67
N GLY A 108 16.61 8.76 -12.03
CA GLY A 108 16.86 10.10 -12.55
C GLY A 108 16.00 10.49 -13.76
N LEU A 109 14.87 9.82 -14.00
CA LEU A 109 13.98 10.15 -15.11
C LEU A 109 13.34 11.52 -14.90
N ARG A 110 13.37 12.33 -15.96
CA ARG A 110 12.70 13.65 -16.02
C ARG A 110 11.64 13.72 -17.11
N THR A 111 11.60 12.71 -17.96
CA THR A 111 10.63 12.45 -19.01
C THR A 111 10.51 10.94 -19.16
N TRP A 112 9.52 10.47 -19.91
CA TRP A 112 9.40 9.05 -20.24
C TRP A 112 10.69 8.50 -20.86
N ALA A 113 11.05 7.26 -20.53
CA ALA A 113 12.29 6.66 -21.01
C ALA A 113 12.18 6.35 -22.51
N ASP A 114 13.14 6.83 -23.31
CA ASP A 114 13.07 6.71 -24.78
C ASP A 114 13.21 5.25 -25.27
N ASP A 115 13.81 4.37 -24.46
CA ASP A 115 13.99 2.94 -24.72
C ASP A 115 12.81 2.08 -24.23
N LEU A 116 11.76 2.69 -23.67
CA LEU A 116 10.64 1.99 -23.06
C LEU A 116 9.32 2.39 -23.72
N ASP A 117 8.67 1.47 -24.43
CA ASP A 117 7.34 1.73 -24.99
C ASP A 117 6.22 1.63 -23.94
N GLU A 118 6.31 0.61 -23.08
CA GLU A 118 5.35 0.32 -22.01
C GLU A 118 6.09 -0.14 -20.74
N LEU A 119 5.70 0.40 -19.59
CA LEU A 119 6.08 -0.13 -18.30
C LEU A 119 5.19 -1.35 -17.98
N PRO A 120 5.72 -2.58 -17.91
CA PRO A 120 4.90 -3.75 -17.60
C PRO A 120 4.28 -3.64 -16.21
N ARG A 121 3.00 -3.99 -16.11
CA ARG A 121 2.25 -4.01 -14.83
C ARG A 121 2.71 -5.11 -13.89
N VAL A 122 3.22 -6.21 -14.44
CA VAL A 122 3.68 -7.37 -13.67
C VAL A 122 4.89 -7.94 -14.38
N VAL A 123 5.90 -8.29 -13.62
CA VAL A 123 7.08 -9.04 -14.07
C VAL A 123 7.21 -10.29 -13.22
N GLU A 124 7.59 -11.40 -13.83
CA GLU A 124 7.78 -12.68 -13.14
C GLU A 124 9.15 -13.25 -13.49
N ARG A 125 9.89 -13.71 -12.48
CA ARG A 125 11.16 -14.42 -12.66
C ARG A 125 11.28 -15.58 -11.68
N ALA A 126 12.02 -16.61 -12.08
CA ALA A 126 12.33 -17.71 -11.17
C ALA A 126 13.28 -17.21 -10.06
N GLY A 127 12.87 -17.36 -8.80
CA GLY A 127 13.73 -17.10 -7.65
C GLY A 127 14.71 -18.26 -7.40
N ALA A 128 15.61 -18.08 -6.43
CA ALA A 128 16.65 -19.05 -6.09
C ALA A 128 16.10 -20.46 -5.73
N GLY A 129 14.87 -20.55 -5.22
CA GLY A 129 14.20 -21.82 -4.90
C GLY A 129 13.35 -22.43 -6.02
N GLY A 130 13.44 -21.92 -7.25
CA GLY A 130 12.64 -22.41 -8.40
C GLY A 130 11.18 -21.96 -8.44
N HIS A 131 10.71 -21.26 -7.40
CA HIS A 131 9.39 -20.63 -7.39
C HIS A 131 9.38 -19.34 -8.22
N LEU A 132 8.28 -19.09 -8.92
CA LEU A 132 8.06 -17.83 -9.62
C LEU A 132 7.84 -16.70 -8.62
N VAL A 133 8.73 -15.71 -8.66
CA VAL A 133 8.63 -14.47 -7.89
C VAL A 133 8.02 -13.41 -8.79
N ARG A 134 6.95 -12.78 -8.30
CA ARG A 134 6.23 -11.72 -9.00
C ARG A 134 6.63 -10.35 -8.45
N GLY A 135 6.98 -9.43 -9.34
CA GLY A 135 7.25 -8.03 -9.05
C GLY A 135 6.26 -7.10 -9.76
N TYR A 136 6.05 -5.93 -9.19
CA TYR A 136 5.11 -4.92 -9.66
C TYR A 136 5.85 -3.59 -9.90
N PRO A 137 6.32 -3.34 -11.13
CA PRO A 137 7.06 -2.13 -11.48
C PRO A 137 6.17 -0.89 -11.40
N ALA A 138 6.71 0.20 -10.87
CA ALA A 138 6.06 1.50 -10.87
C ALA A 138 7.06 2.64 -10.97
N LEU A 139 6.57 3.77 -11.46
CA LEU A 139 7.22 5.06 -11.30
C LEU A 139 7.13 5.50 -9.83
N VAL A 140 8.23 5.98 -9.27
CA VAL A 140 8.32 6.46 -7.89
C VAL A 140 9.06 7.80 -7.82
N GLU A 141 8.61 8.67 -6.93
CA GLU A 141 9.23 9.98 -6.73
C GLU A 141 10.65 9.83 -6.16
N ALA A 142 11.61 10.51 -6.78
CA ALA A 142 13.02 10.52 -6.41
C ALA A 142 13.55 11.96 -6.34
N GLY A 143 12.94 12.76 -5.45
CA GLY A 143 13.30 14.17 -5.26
C GLY A 143 13.05 15.02 -6.52
N ALA A 144 14.13 15.42 -7.18
CA ALA A 144 14.07 16.20 -8.42
C ALA A 144 13.84 15.35 -9.68
N ALA A 145 13.67 14.04 -9.53
CA ALA A 145 13.46 13.08 -10.61
C ALA A 145 12.40 12.03 -10.23
N VAL A 146 12.20 11.07 -11.12
CA VAL A 146 11.41 9.86 -10.92
C VAL A 146 12.28 8.65 -11.23
N ASP A 147 12.14 7.60 -10.44
CA ASP A 147 12.78 6.31 -10.69
C ASP A 147 11.72 5.29 -11.15
N ILE A 148 12.15 4.23 -11.82
CA ILE A 148 11.34 3.00 -11.97
C ILE A 148 11.87 2.01 -10.94
N ARG A 149 10.98 1.51 -10.07
CA ARG A 149 11.30 0.49 -9.06
C ARG A 149 10.29 -0.64 -9.06
N VAL A 150 10.72 -1.83 -8.64
CA VAL A 150 9.85 -3.00 -8.55
C VAL A 150 9.38 -3.21 -7.11
N PHE A 151 8.06 -3.29 -6.92
CA PHE A 151 7.41 -3.53 -5.65
C PHE A 151 6.98 -4.99 -5.48
N ALA A 152 6.82 -5.45 -4.25
CA ALA A 152 6.38 -6.82 -3.96
C ALA A 152 4.87 -7.00 -4.06
N THR A 153 4.11 -5.91 -3.97
CA THR A 153 2.65 -5.96 -3.97
C THR A 153 2.03 -4.99 -4.98
N LYS A 154 0.87 -5.37 -5.50
CA LYS A 154 0.06 -4.51 -6.36
C LYS A 154 -0.39 -3.22 -5.65
N ALA A 155 -0.68 -3.28 -4.34
CA ALA A 155 -1.11 -2.11 -3.58
C ALA A 155 0.00 -1.04 -3.50
N GLU A 156 1.25 -1.47 -3.29
CA GLU A 156 2.40 -0.56 -3.29
C GLU A 156 2.64 0.03 -4.68
N GLN A 157 2.53 -0.79 -5.74
CA GLN A 157 2.60 -0.33 -7.12
C GLN A 157 1.54 0.73 -7.40
N ASP A 158 0.27 0.48 -7.08
CA ASP A 158 -0.82 1.41 -7.37
C ASP A 158 -0.60 2.75 -6.67
N ALA A 159 -0.16 2.72 -5.41
CA ALA A 159 0.13 3.93 -4.62
C ALA A 159 1.34 4.71 -5.17
N ALA A 160 2.43 4.02 -5.52
CA ALA A 160 3.64 4.63 -6.07
C ALA A 160 3.39 5.20 -7.46
N MET A 161 2.79 4.39 -8.35
CA MET A 161 2.58 4.70 -9.75
C MET A 161 1.77 5.97 -9.93
N ALA A 162 0.69 6.14 -9.15
CA ALA A 162 -0.13 7.34 -9.22
C ALA A 162 0.69 8.62 -8.94
N ARG A 163 1.57 8.61 -7.93
CA ARG A 163 2.40 9.77 -7.58
C ARG A 163 3.57 9.95 -8.56
N GLY A 164 4.26 8.86 -8.89
CA GLY A 164 5.37 8.86 -9.83
C GLY A 164 4.97 9.33 -11.23
N SER A 165 3.79 8.93 -11.74
CA SER A 165 3.24 9.44 -13.00
C SER A 165 3.02 10.94 -12.98
N ARG A 166 2.37 11.48 -11.92
CA ARG A 166 2.15 12.92 -11.79
C ARG A 166 3.46 13.69 -11.72
N ARG A 167 4.40 13.20 -10.91
CA ARG A 167 5.72 13.81 -10.78
C ARG A 167 6.48 13.83 -12.10
N LEU A 168 6.46 12.74 -12.86
CA LEU A 168 7.13 12.67 -14.16
C LEU A 168 6.49 13.64 -15.16
N LEU A 169 5.16 13.73 -15.18
CA LEU A 169 4.42 14.66 -16.02
C LEU A 169 4.75 16.12 -15.68
N LEU A 170 4.80 16.49 -14.39
CA LEU A 170 5.22 17.82 -13.95
C LEU A 170 6.65 18.15 -14.37
N LEU A 171 7.59 17.21 -14.21
CA LEU A 171 8.99 17.41 -14.59
C LEU A 171 9.17 17.62 -16.11
N ALA A 172 8.32 16.99 -16.92
CA ALA A 172 8.33 17.10 -18.37
C ALA A 172 7.47 18.26 -18.93
N ALA A 173 6.68 18.91 -18.08
CA ALA A 173 5.86 20.06 -18.43
C ALA A 173 6.60 21.40 -18.22
N PRO A 174 6.26 22.46 -18.97
CA PRO A 174 6.76 23.80 -18.67
C PRO A 174 6.34 24.24 -17.26
N SER A 175 7.27 24.78 -16.47
CA SER A 175 6.95 25.32 -15.14
C SER A 175 5.94 26.47 -15.27
N VAL A 176 4.81 26.34 -14.57
CA VAL A 176 3.76 27.36 -14.48
C VAL A 176 3.94 28.29 -13.28
N THR A 177 4.80 27.90 -12.33
CA THR A 177 4.99 28.54 -11.02
C THR A 177 5.26 30.03 -11.14
N LYS A 178 6.29 30.41 -11.89
CA LYS A 178 6.69 31.82 -12.06
C LYS A 178 5.63 32.65 -12.80
N ASN A 179 4.83 32.03 -13.66
CA ASN A 179 3.79 32.71 -14.42
C ASN A 179 2.57 32.97 -13.53
N VAL A 180 2.16 31.97 -12.74
CA VAL A 180 1.09 32.11 -11.75
C VAL A 180 1.49 33.11 -10.68
N GLU A 181 2.71 33.03 -10.14
CA GLU A 181 3.18 33.97 -9.10
C GLU A 181 3.17 35.44 -9.56
N ARG A 182 3.50 35.69 -10.84
CA ARG A 182 3.46 37.02 -11.45
C ARG A 182 2.05 37.54 -11.70
N SER A 183 1.06 36.66 -11.88
CA SER A 183 -0.33 37.07 -12.09
C SER A 183 -1.08 37.38 -10.79
N LEU A 184 -0.50 37.05 -9.63
CA LEU A 184 -1.09 37.36 -8.33
C LEU A 184 -1.01 38.86 -8.03
N ASP A 185 -2.13 39.42 -7.57
CA ASP A 185 -2.16 40.76 -6.99
C ASP A 185 -1.49 40.79 -5.60
N THR A 186 -1.26 42.01 -5.10
CA THR A 186 -0.54 42.23 -3.85
C THR A 186 -1.26 41.64 -2.62
N ARG A 187 -2.59 41.72 -2.58
CA ARG A 187 -3.38 41.19 -1.46
C ARG A 187 -3.32 39.67 -1.44
N THR A 188 -3.55 39.04 -2.58
CA THR A 188 -3.47 37.58 -2.74
C THR A 188 -2.08 37.07 -2.36
N ARG A 189 -1.02 37.76 -2.79
CA ARG A 189 0.37 37.41 -2.44
C ARG A 189 0.61 37.45 -0.92
N LEU A 190 0.07 38.45 -0.22
CA LEU A 190 0.20 38.55 1.24
C LEU A 190 -0.53 37.42 1.97
N VAL A 191 -1.76 37.09 1.55
CA VAL A 191 -2.55 36.01 2.16
C VAL A 191 -1.83 34.66 1.96
N LEU A 192 -1.42 34.36 0.73
CA LEU A 192 -0.72 33.11 0.43
C LEU A 192 0.68 33.06 1.06
N GLY A 193 1.33 34.20 1.26
CA GLY A 193 2.62 34.30 1.95
C GLY A 193 2.58 33.83 3.41
N ASN A 194 1.41 33.86 4.05
CA ASN A 194 1.20 33.36 5.42
C ASN A 194 0.90 31.85 5.47
N ASN A 195 1.02 31.12 4.36
CA ASN A 195 0.84 29.66 4.36
C ASN A 195 1.83 28.97 5.33
N PRO A 196 1.41 27.91 6.04
CA PRO A 196 2.26 27.21 7.00
C PRO A 196 3.31 26.29 6.34
N ASP A 197 3.15 25.98 5.04
CA ASP A 197 3.84 24.87 4.37
C ASP A 197 5.03 25.31 3.50
N GLY A 198 5.59 26.51 3.76
CA GLY A 198 6.83 26.97 3.17
C GLY A 198 6.69 28.23 2.33
N SER A 199 7.48 28.32 1.25
CA SER A 199 7.48 29.52 0.39
C SER A 199 6.24 29.58 -0.51
N LEU A 200 5.89 30.79 -0.94
CA LEU A 200 4.83 30.98 -1.95
C LEU A 200 5.07 30.14 -3.22
N SER A 201 6.32 30.01 -3.65
CA SER A 201 6.66 29.17 -4.81
C SER A 201 6.37 27.69 -4.54
N ALA A 202 6.68 27.19 -3.34
CA ALA A 202 6.40 25.80 -2.95
C ALA A 202 4.89 25.54 -2.90
N LEU A 203 4.11 26.49 -2.38
CA LEU A 203 2.65 26.41 -2.39
C LEU A 203 2.08 26.36 -3.81
N ILE A 204 2.60 27.18 -4.73
CA ILE A 204 2.16 27.18 -6.13
C ILE A 204 2.58 25.88 -6.83
N ASP A 205 3.76 25.34 -6.52
CA ASP A 205 4.22 24.04 -7.04
C ASP A 205 3.30 22.90 -6.55
N ASP A 206 2.86 22.93 -5.30
CA ASP A 206 1.89 21.98 -4.75
C ASP A 206 0.51 22.10 -5.43
N CYS A 207 0.05 23.34 -5.66
CA CYS A 207 -1.16 23.60 -6.45
C CYS A 207 -1.03 23.06 -7.89
N ALA A 208 0.18 23.08 -8.46
CA ALA A 208 0.44 22.50 -9.79
C ALA A 208 0.39 20.96 -9.76
N ASP A 209 0.86 20.29 -8.70
CA ASP A 209 0.68 18.84 -8.54
C ASP A 209 -0.81 18.47 -8.43
N ALA A 210 -1.56 19.20 -7.63
CA ALA A 210 -3.01 19.02 -7.52
C ALA A 210 -3.74 19.28 -8.85
N ALA A 211 -3.26 20.25 -9.64
CA ALA A 211 -3.79 20.52 -10.98
C ALA A 211 -3.52 19.35 -11.93
N VAL A 212 -2.33 18.75 -11.89
CA VAL A 212 -2.02 17.54 -12.67
C VAL A 212 -2.93 16.38 -12.26
N GLN A 213 -3.16 16.17 -10.96
CA GLN A 213 -4.07 15.13 -10.49
C GLN A 213 -5.51 15.32 -11.01
N THR A 214 -5.96 16.57 -11.12
CA THR A 214 -7.30 16.89 -11.62
C THR A 214 -7.41 16.67 -13.13
N LEU A 215 -6.39 17.09 -13.89
CA LEU A 215 -6.40 16.98 -15.35
C LEU A 215 -6.13 15.55 -15.82
N VAL A 216 -5.19 14.85 -15.17
CA VAL A 216 -4.74 13.51 -15.52
C VAL A 216 -4.84 12.61 -14.28
N PRO A 217 -6.06 12.14 -13.94
CA PRO A 217 -6.29 11.36 -12.71
C PRO A 217 -5.76 9.92 -12.82
N ALA A 218 -5.63 9.38 -14.03
CA ALA A 218 -5.13 8.03 -14.26
C ALA A 218 -3.60 8.02 -14.40
N PRO A 219 -2.90 7.01 -13.84
CA PRO A 219 -1.48 6.82 -14.06
C PRO A 219 -1.18 6.47 -15.54
N VAL A 220 0.02 6.81 -15.99
CA VAL A 220 0.49 6.58 -17.37
C VAL A 220 1.44 5.39 -17.42
N TRP A 221 1.12 4.38 -18.22
CA TRP A 221 1.84 3.13 -18.37
C TRP A 221 2.61 3.02 -19.69
N THR A 222 2.27 3.83 -20.68
CA THR A 222 2.93 3.79 -21.99
C THR A 222 3.46 5.17 -22.43
N ALA A 223 4.41 5.17 -23.36
CA ALA A 223 4.91 6.38 -23.99
C ALA A 223 3.79 7.20 -24.65
N ALA A 224 2.82 6.52 -25.26
CA ALA A 224 1.67 7.14 -25.91
C ALA A 224 0.71 7.81 -24.91
N GLU A 225 0.40 7.13 -23.80
CA GLU A 225 -0.40 7.70 -22.70
C GLU A 225 0.30 8.92 -22.09
N PHE A 226 1.62 8.83 -21.88
CA PHE A 226 2.43 9.95 -21.39
C PHE A 226 2.41 11.14 -22.35
N ALA A 227 2.55 10.91 -23.65
CA ALA A 227 2.51 11.96 -24.66
C ALA A 227 1.13 12.65 -24.71
N ALA A 228 0.04 11.88 -24.67
CA ALA A 228 -1.32 12.40 -24.62
C ALA A 228 -1.57 13.23 -23.36
N ALA A 229 -1.14 12.73 -22.20
CA ALA A 229 -1.23 13.46 -20.94
C ALA A 229 -0.45 14.78 -20.97
N ARG A 230 0.76 14.80 -21.57
CA ARG A 230 1.53 16.04 -21.75
C ARG A 230 0.81 17.06 -22.62
N GLN A 231 0.17 16.64 -23.71
CA GLN A 231 -0.62 17.54 -24.55
C GLN A 231 -1.79 18.16 -23.77
N GLN A 232 -2.49 17.35 -22.96
CA GLN A 232 -3.58 17.82 -22.12
C GLN A 232 -3.10 18.82 -21.05
N LEU A 233 -1.96 18.54 -20.40
CA LEU A 233 -1.36 19.46 -19.42
C LEU A 233 -0.91 20.77 -20.07
N ALA A 234 -0.32 20.73 -21.26
CA ALA A 234 0.08 21.95 -21.97
C ALA A 234 -1.09 22.90 -22.23
N ALA A 235 -2.30 22.36 -22.43
CA ALA A 235 -3.50 23.17 -22.67
C ALA A 235 -4.13 23.75 -21.38
N GLY A 236 -4.04 23.04 -20.25
CA GLY A 236 -4.85 23.34 -19.07
C GLY A 236 -4.10 23.64 -17.77
N LEU A 237 -2.81 23.30 -17.66
CA LEU A 237 -2.11 23.29 -16.37
C LEU A 237 -2.05 24.65 -15.69
N ALA A 238 -1.74 25.72 -16.44
CA ALA A 238 -1.63 27.07 -15.87
C ALA A 238 -2.97 27.56 -15.30
N GLN A 239 -4.07 27.37 -16.04
CA GLN A 239 -5.40 27.77 -15.59
C GLN A 239 -5.85 26.93 -14.39
N ALA A 240 -5.69 25.61 -14.45
CA ALA A 240 -6.04 24.72 -13.35
C ALA A 240 -5.26 25.04 -12.07
N THR A 241 -3.95 25.33 -12.20
CA THR A 241 -3.11 25.76 -11.07
C THR A 241 -3.62 27.06 -10.47
N ALA A 242 -3.91 28.07 -11.30
CA ALA A 242 -4.45 29.35 -10.82
C ALA A 242 -5.82 29.17 -10.13
N ASP A 243 -6.66 28.27 -10.62
CA ASP A 243 -7.97 27.97 -10.01
C ASP A 243 -7.82 27.33 -8.64
N ILE A 244 -6.85 26.43 -8.46
CA ILE A 244 -6.53 25.82 -7.18
C ILE A 244 -5.94 26.84 -6.21
N VAL A 245 -5.01 27.69 -6.66
CA VAL A 245 -4.45 28.79 -5.84
C VAL A 245 -5.56 29.69 -5.30
N ARG A 246 -6.56 30.06 -6.11
CA ARG A 246 -7.71 30.86 -5.65
C ARG A 246 -8.60 30.14 -4.63
N ARG A 247 -8.62 28.81 -4.63
CA ARG A 247 -9.32 28.02 -3.60
C ARG A 247 -8.51 27.98 -2.31
N VAL A 248 -7.20 27.78 -2.42
CA VAL A 248 -6.26 27.80 -1.28
C VAL A 248 -6.28 29.16 -0.58
N GLU A 249 -6.29 30.27 -1.34
CA GLU A 249 -6.41 31.62 -0.78
C GLU A 249 -7.63 31.76 0.14
N LYS A 250 -8.79 31.24 -0.28
CA LYS A 250 -10.02 31.27 0.53
C LYS A 250 -9.88 30.46 1.82
N VAL A 251 -9.22 29.31 1.75
CA VAL A 251 -8.97 28.45 2.91
C VAL A 251 -8.01 29.12 3.88
N LEU A 252 -6.92 29.72 3.39
CA LEU A 252 -5.95 30.44 4.22
C LEU A 252 -6.52 31.71 4.83
N ALA A 253 -7.38 32.43 4.11
CA ALA A 253 -8.11 33.57 4.67
C ALA A 253 -9.01 33.14 5.83
N ALA A 254 -9.76 32.04 5.67
CA ALA A 254 -10.59 31.48 6.73
C ALA A 254 -9.76 30.98 7.92
N LEU A 255 -8.61 30.33 7.67
CA LEU A 255 -7.68 29.92 8.72
C LEU A 255 -7.22 31.14 9.53
N HIS A 256 -6.83 32.22 8.86
CA HIS A 256 -6.39 33.43 9.52
C HIS A 256 -7.49 34.07 10.38
N GLU A 257 -8.74 34.11 9.88
CA GLU A 257 -9.88 34.58 10.67
C GLU A 257 -10.10 33.74 11.94
N VAL A 258 -9.92 32.42 11.85
CA VAL A 258 -10.03 31.51 13.00
C VAL A 258 -8.87 31.75 13.99
N GLU A 259 -7.64 31.89 13.51
CA GLU A 259 -6.48 32.17 14.36
C GLU A 259 -6.62 33.48 15.13
N LEU A 260 -7.18 34.53 14.50
CA LEU A 260 -7.46 35.80 15.18
C LEU A 260 -8.58 35.70 16.23
N ALA A 261 -9.50 34.76 16.06
CA ALA A 261 -10.61 34.54 16.97
C ALA A 261 -10.26 33.60 18.14
N LEU A 262 -9.18 32.83 18.02
CA LEU A 262 -8.69 31.95 19.07
C LEU A 262 -7.83 32.75 20.08
N PRO A 263 -8.08 32.64 21.39
CA PRO A 263 -7.35 33.38 22.43
C PRO A 263 -5.94 32.86 22.71
#